data_AF-A0A093XBT0-F1
#
_entry.id   AF-A0A093XBT0-F1
#
_cell.length_a   1.000
_cell.length_b   1.000
_cell.length_c   1.000
_cell.angle_alpha   90.00
_cell.angle_beta   90.00
_cell.angle_gamma   90.00
#
_symmetry.space_group_name_H-M   'P 1'
#
loop_
_entity.id
_entity.type
_entity.pdbx_description
1 polymer ?
#
loop_
_entity_poly.entity_id
_entity_poly.type
_entity_poly.pdbx_seq_one_letter_code
_entity_poly.pdbx_strand_id
1 'polypeptide(L)'
;MTGATKFLYTNFDSAVPSTSDYPRGNYSSTSPEATPSSASSNHSPINNPLLRRVHTKSRRGCLNCKRRRIKCPENHPDCTQCTKRGLTCEWPEIQIEQTGNDGKRVARAIPRQIDSPNTFSIEDFRLFNHFITECHPSHPLGNEEQWTHAIPSIAHNHEYLLHAMLALAASDISECNPNDTALAVSGMNHRVRAIETLSTALSRGVHTMEEGNAMLATCYTLVFQSALIADGFPEYMSFIRGCMVVAWQMGVKQLTFLFQGILSDEQLERMGPHLKGAADIDPDLTNGAIGSLEACRPLVVKDAEMAFHQCLLEIVQAVQISSRQAYIGIMKIYAIFAYNMSAIEFHEFIHPDNQVGLLLQAHMIAIQVIMEPVFNGEDRANEDAGTKKNKPWRPKHAGSVAWLNSIEEKISDEMAPWFAWPISQRNAARARIAEETLAHNQALLKAF
;
A
#
# COMPACT_ATOMS: atom_id res chain seq x y z
N MET A 1 36.18 -6.53 4.12
CA MET A 1 35.43 -5.31 3.81
C MET A 1 33.95 -5.60 4.08
N THR A 2 33.54 -5.48 5.34
CA THR A 2 32.17 -5.66 5.82
C THR A 2 31.50 -4.28 5.83
N GLY A 3 30.94 -3.88 4.70
CA GLY A 3 30.08 -2.69 4.66
C GLY A 3 28.75 -3.05 5.30
N ALA A 4 28.45 -2.47 6.46
CA ALA A 4 27.11 -2.55 7.04
C ALA A 4 26.13 -1.89 6.06
N THR A 5 25.06 -2.62 5.71
CA THR A 5 23.93 -2.06 4.96
C THR A 5 23.35 -0.91 5.80
N LYS A 6 23.64 0.33 5.40
CA LYS A 6 22.99 1.50 5.98
C LYS A 6 21.57 1.52 5.45
N PHE A 7 20.61 1.35 6.34
CA PHE A 7 19.19 1.51 6.03
C PHE A 7 18.82 2.99 6.14
N LEU A 8 17.86 3.43 5.32
CA LEU A 8 17.25 4.74 5.50
C LEU A 8 16.80 4.90 6.96
N TYR A 9 17.02 6.10 7.48
CA TYR A 9 16.42 6.61 8.73
C TYR A 9 17.05 6.15 10.06
N THR A 10 18.18 5.44 10.05
CA THR A 10 18.86 5.05 11.30
C THR A 10 19.89 6.05 11.82
N ASN A 11 20.20 7.13 11.07
CA ASN A 11 21.10 8.19 11.52
C ASN A 11 20.63 9.55 11.01
N PHE A 12 19.89 10.27 11.85
CA PHE A 12 19.56 11.68 11.67
C PHE A 12 20.34 12.57 12.62
N ASP A 13 21.57 12.19 12.95
CA ASP A 13 22.45 13.05 13.72
C ASP A 13 22.91 14.21 12.83
N SER A 14 22.41 15.39 13.18
CA SER A 14 22.86 16.66 12.64
C SER A 14 24.29 16.94 13.11
N ALA A 15 25.30 16.40 12.42
CA ALA A 15 26.69 16.80 12.68
C ALA A 15 27.57 16.68 11.43
N VAL A 16 27.87 17.84 10.82
CA VAL A 16 29.09 18.07 10.03
C VAL A 16 30.28 18.11 11.02
N PRO A 17 31.49 17.63 10.65
CA PRO A 17 32.43 17.08 11.62
C PRO A 17 33.22 18.15 12.38
N SER A 18 33.35 17.97 13.70
CA SER A 18 34.37 18.64 14.51
C SER A 18 35.43 17.62 14.90
N THR A 19 36.66 17.95 14.54
CA THR A 19 37.90 17.25 14.84
C THR A 19 38.16 17.16 16.34
N SER A 20 38.49 15.98 16.87
CA SER A 20 39.59 15.81 17.84
C SER A 20 39.89 14.33 18.08
N ASP A 21 41.18 14.02 18.09
CA ASP A 21 41.78 12.69 18.11
C ASP A 21 41.79 11.95 19.47
N TYR A 22 42.02 10.63 19.36
CA TYR A 22 42.66 9.69 20.31
C TYR A 22 41.86 9.10 21.51
N PRO A 23 42.22 7.91 22.06
CA PRO A 23 42.02 6.58 21.46
C PRO A 23 41.45 5.49 22.42
N ARG A 24 41.23 4.32 21.82
CA ARG A 24 40.76 3.01 22.35
C ARG A 24 41.25 2.55 23.73
N GLY A 25 40.36 1.81 24.41
CA GLY A 25 40.68 0.78 25.39
C GLY A 25 40.02 -0.57 25.02
N ASN A 26 40.84 -1.61 24.86
CA ASN A 26 40.46 -3.01 24.65
C ASN A 26 39.97 -3.65 25.95
N TYR A 27 38.93 -4.48 25.89
CA TYR A 27 38.79 -5.62 26.81
C TYR A 27 38.27 -6.86 26.10
N SER A 28 39.10 -7.90 26.18
CA SER A 28 38.89 -9.28 25.78
C SER A 28 38.47 -10.08 27.01
N SER A 29 37.49 -10.98 26.91
CA SER A 29 37.32 -12.13 27.83
C SER A 29 36.40 -13.17 27.16
N THR A 30 36.94 -14.21 26.51
CA THR A 30 37.10 -15.60 27.02
C THR A 30 35.81 -16.36 27.32
N SER A 31 35.48 -17.27 26.40
CA SER A 31 34.66 -18.47 26.64
C SER A 31 35.37 -19.47 27.57
N PRO A 32 34.63 -20.48 28.05
CA PRO A 32 35.15 -21.85 27.99
C PRO A 32 34.15 -22.85 27.39
N GLU A 33 34.68 -23.72 26.52
CA GLU A 33 34.10 -25.01 26.13
C GLU A 33 34.26 -26.06 27.26
N ALA A 34 33.37 -27.05 27.31
CA ALA A 34 33.74 -28.45 27.52
C ALA A 34 32.59 -29.44 27.17
N THR A 35 32.74 -30.08 26.00
CA THR A 35 32.61 -31.53 25.69
C THR A 35 31.28 -32.34 25.77
N PRO A 36 31.16 -33.42 24.94
CA PRO A 36 29.90 -33.97 24.43
C PRO A 36 29.53 -35.36 24.98
N SER A 37 28.26 -35.74 24.85
CA SER A 37 27.77 -37.11 25.11
C SER A 37 26.72 -37.55 24.08
N SER A 38 27.17 -38.45 23.21
CA SER A 38 26.52 -39.66 22.67
C SER A 38 24.99 -39.74 22.43
N ALA A 39 24.71 -40.02 21.15
CA ALA A 39 23.56 -40.63 20.50
C ALA A 39 22.58 -41.49 21.30
N SER A 40 21.30 -41.40 20.93
CA SER A 40 20.41 -42.56 20.71
C SER A 40 19.27 -42.22 19.76
N SER A 41 19.20 -42.99 18.69
CA SER A 41 18.19 -43.05 17.64
C SER A 41 16.84 -43.55 18.13
N ASN A 42 15.74 -42.99 17.62
CA ASN A 42 14.49 -43.73 17.47
C ASN A 42 13.73 -43.29 16.21
N HIS A 43 13.64 -44.24 15.27
CA HIS A 43 12.80 -44.19 14.08
C HIS A 43 11.32 -44.26 14.45
N SER A 44 10.47 -43.51 13.75
CA SER A 44 9.05 -43.83 13.55
C SER A 44 8.57 -43.26 12.21
N PRO A 45 7.60 -43.92 11.55
CA PRO A 45 7.59 -44.06 10.10
C PRO A 45 6.84 -42.94 9.36
N ILE A 46 7.34 -42.65 8.17
CA ILE A 46 6.80 -41.73 7.17
C ILE A 46 5.44 -42.27 6.68
N ASN A 47 4.36 -41.55 7.01
CA ASN A 47 3.05 -41.75 6.40
C ASN A 47 3.04 -41.10 5.01
N ASN A 48 3.20 -41.91 3.97
CA ASN A 48 3.10 -41.48 2.59
C ASN A 48 1.60 -41.34 2.22
N PRO A 49 1.08 -40.16 1.84
CA PRO A 49 -0.31 -40.04 1.42
C PRO A 49 -0.50 -40.72 0.07
N LEU A 50 -1.33 -41.76 0.05
CA LEU A 50 -1.75 -42.46 -1.16
C LEU A 50 -2.24 -41.45 -2.21
N LEU A 51 -1.56 -41.46 -3.36
CA LEU A 51 -1.96 -40.78 -4.60
C LEU A 51 -3.45 -40.98 -4.86
N ARG A 52 -4.22 -39.90 -4.72
CA ARG A 52 -5.65 -39.88 -5.01
C ARG A 52 -5.83 -40.12 -6.51
N ARG A 53 -6.38 -41.28 -6.86
CA ARG A 53 -6.70 -41.70 -8.24
C ARG A 53 -7.48 -40.59 -8.94
N VAL A 54 -6.94 -40.07 -10.05
CA VAL A 54 -7.58 -39.02 -10.84
C VAL A 54 -8.85 -39.61 -11.48
N HIS A 55 -10.01 -39.13 -11.08
CA HIS A 55 -11.29 -39.54 -11.66
C HIS A 55 -11.66 -38.64 -12.84
N THR A 56 -12.12 -39.26 -13.93
CA THR A 56 -12.65 -38.59 -15.12
C THR A 56 -13.86 -37.74 -14.74
N LYS A 57 -13.75 -36.41 -14.88
CA LYS A 57 -14.83 -35.47 -14.55
C LYS A 57 -16.06 -35.73 -15.44
N SER A 58 -17.24 -35.87 -14.84
CA SER A 58 -18.51 -35.86 -15.58
C SER A 58 -18.70 -34.47 -16.19
N ARG A 59 -18.70 -34.39 -17.52
CA ARG A 59 -18.84 -33.13 -18.26
C ARG A 59 -20.28 -32.61 -18.23
N ARG A 60 -21.27 -33.51 -18.13
CA ARG A 60 -22.69 -33.16 -18.23
C ARG A 60 -23.43 -33.21 -16.88
N GLY A 61 -22.73 -33.33 -15.76
CA GLY A 61 -23.36 -33.39 -14.44
C GLY A 61 -24.17 -32.16 -14.04
N CYS A 62 -25.18 -32.35 -13.19
CA CYS A 62 -26.01 -31.29 -12.62
C CYS A 62 -25.19 -30.28 -11.79
N LEU A 63 -25.75 -29.10 -11.55
CA LEU A 63 -25.08 -27.99 -10.87
C LEU A 63 -24.63 -28.40 -9.46
N ASN A 64 -25.45 -29.16 -8.74
CA ASN A 64 -25.13 -29.59 -7.38
C ASN A 64 -23.98 -30.62 -7.33
N CYS A 65 -23.92 -31.58 -8.26
CA CYS A 65 -22.79 -32.51 -8.33
C CYS A 65 -21.49 -31.81 -8.77
N LYS A 66 -21.58 -30.82 -9.67
CA LYS A 66 -20.45 -30.00 -10.09
C LYS A 66 -19.90 -29.14 -8.94
N ARG A 67 -20.77 -28.41 -8.23
CA ARG A 67 -20.42 -27.59 -7.06
C ARG A 67 -19.70 -28.43 -6.00
N ARG A 68 -20.19 -29.66 -5.78
CA ARG A 68 -19.62 -30.61 -4.81
C ARG A 68 -18.41 -31.38 -5.30
N ARG A 69 -17.99 -31.19 -6.56
CA ARG A 69 -16.83 -31.86 -7.18
C ARG A 69 -16.92 -33.40 -7.11
N ILE A 70 -18.12 -33.96 -7.26
CA ILE A 70 -18.38 -35.42 -7.28
C ILE A 70 -18.91 -35.88 -8.65
N LYS A 71 -18.75 -37.18 -8.98
CA LYS A 71 -19.27 -37.75 -10.23
C LYS A 71 -20.81 -37.72 -10.22
N CYS A 72 -21.40 -37.07 -11.22
CA CYS A 72 -22.84 -37.10 -11.45
C CYS A 72 -23.18 -38.35 -12.30
N PRO A 73 -24.25 -39.09 -11.95
CA PRO A 73 -24.70 -40.23 -12.73
C PRO A 73 -25.58 -39.85 -13.94
N GLU A 74 -25.84 -38.55 -14.15
CA GLU A 74 -26.50 -38.01 -15.36
C GLU A 74 -27.94 -38.51 -15.62
N ASN A 75 -28.61 -39.07 -14.60
CA ASN A 75 -30.03 -39.41 -14.67
C ASN A 75 -30.91 -38.14 -14.56
N HIS A 76 -31.90 -38.03 -15.44
CA HIS A 76 -32.93 -36.98 -15.42
C HIS A 76 -34.29 -37.58 -14.98
N PRO A 77 -35.20 -36.81 -14.34
CA PRO A 77 -35.12 -35.37 -14.06
C PRO A 77 -34.20 -35.01 -12.89
N ASP A 78 -34.03 -35.89 -11.90
CA ASP A 78 -33.09 -35.70 -10.78
C ASP A 78 -32.00 -36.77 -10.81
N CYS A 79 -30.74 -36.36 -10.59
CA CYS A 79 -29.65 -37.33 -10.52
C CYS A 79 -29.72 -38.11 -9.20
N THR A 80 -29.44 -39.42 -9.25
CA THR A 80 -29.57 -40.31 -8.08
C THR A 80 -28.75 -39.88 -6.86
N GLN A 81 -27.67 -39.12 -7.06
CA GLN A 81 -26.84 -38.59 -5.99
C GLN A 81 -27.45 -37.38 -5.27
N CYS A 82 -28.24 -36.57 -5.98
CA CYS A 82 -29.04 -35.48 -5.40
C CYS A 82 -30.27 -36.06 -4.69
N THR A 83 -30.96 -37.01 -5.32
CA THR A 83 -32.13 -37.70 -4.75
C THR A 83 -31.79 -38.39 -3.43
N LYS A 84 -30.70 -39.16 -3.38
CA LYS A 84 -30.25 -39.86 -2.15
C LYS A 84 -29.92 -38.92 -1.00
N ARG A 85 -29.64 -37.65 -1.27
CA ARG A 85 -29.21 -36.66 -0.27
C ARG A 85 -30.27 -35.60 0.00
N GLY A 86 -31.47 -35.73 -0.57
CA GLY A 86 -32.55 -34.75 -0.43
C GLY A 86 -32.18 -33.37 -0.97
N LEU A 87 -31.27 -33.29 -1.95
CA LEU A 87 -30.86 -32.02 -2.56
C LEU A 87 -31.68 -31.76 -3.83
N THR A 88 -32.14 -30.53 -4.01
CA THR A 88 -32.78 -30.07 -5.26
C THR A 88 -31.81 -30.26 -6.44
N CYS A 89 -32.20 -31.02 -7.47
CA CYS A 89 -31.33 -31.27 -8.62
C CYS A 89 -31.57 -30.23 -9.71
N GLU A 90 -30.66 -29.27 -9.82
CA GLU A 90 -30.73 -28.25 -10.86
C GLU A 90 -29.79 -28.59 -12.02
N TRP A 91 -30.34 -28.58 -13.23
CA TRP A 91 -29.59 -28.72 -14.47
C TRP A 91 -29.39 -27.34 -15.11
N PRO A 92 -28.22 -27.08 -15.72
CA PRO A 92 -27.98 -25.81 -16.40
C PRO A 92 -29.00 -25.60 -17.53
N GLU A 93 -29.64 -24.44 -17.54
CA GLU A 93 -30.63 -24.04 -18.53
C GLU A 93 -29.93 -23.74 -19.88
N ILE A 94 -30.42 -24.35 -20.96
CA ILE A 94 -29.84 -24.23 -22.31
C ILE A 94 -30.60 -23.13 -23.04
N GLN A 95 -30.01 -21.94 -23.20
CA GLN A 95 -30.57 -20.90 -24.07
C GLN A 95 -30.25 -21.24 -25.53
N ILE A 96 -31.30 -21.39 -26.35
CA ILE A 96 -31.22 -21.71 -27.78
C ILE A 96 -31.50 -20.42 -28.55
N GLU A 97 -30.47 -19.78 -29.11
CA GLU A 97 -30.69 -18.75 -30.14
C GLU A 97 -31.06 -19.43 -31.46
N GLN A 98 -32.17 -18.99 -32.03
CA GLN A 98 -32.75 -19.56 -33.25
C GLN A 98 -32.14 -18.91 -34.49
N THR A 99 -31.41 -19.68 -35.29
CA THR A 99 -31.29 -19.44 -36.73
C THR A 99 -31.82 -20.67 -37.47
N GLY A 100 -32.80 -20.46 -38.35
CA GLY A 100 -33.28 -21.47 -39.32
C GLY A 100 -32.18 -21.79 -40.34
N ASN A 101 -32.16 -22.88 -41.09
CA ASN A 101 -33.21 -23.76 -41.62
C ASN A 101 -32.61 -25.20 -41.70
N ASP A 102 -33.43 -26.24 -41.83
CA ASP A 102 -33.04 -27.66 -42.00
C ASP A 102 -32.77 -28.50 -40.72
N GLY A 103 -33.83 -28.69 -39.93
CA GLY A 103 -34.42 -30.01 -39.66
C GLY A 103 -33.64 -31.13 -38.92
N LYS A 104 -32.32 -31.05 -38.70
CA LYS A 104 -31.56 -32.03 -37.89
C LYS A 104 -30.47 -31.34 -37.08
N ARG A 105 -30.84 -30.89 -35.87
CA ARG A 105 -29.95 -30.20 -34.92
C ARG A 105 -29.07 -31.19 -34.13
N VAL A 106 -27.79 -31.29 -34.48
CA VAL A 106 -26.75 -31.72 -33.52
C VAL A 106 -26.20 -30.45 -32.87
N ALA A 107 -26.78 -30.05 -31.74
CA ALA A 107 -26.30 -28.90 -30.97
C ALA A 107 -24.93 -29.20 -30.36
N ARG A 108 -23.87 -28.67 -30.96
CA ARG A 108 -22.53 -28.69 -30.36
C ARG A 108 -22.44 -27.53 -29.37
N ALA A 109 -22.51 -27.85 -28.08
CA ALA A 109 -22.35 -26.88 -27.00
C ALA A 109 -20.94 -26.26 -27.05
N ILE A 110 -20.85 -24.97 -27.35
CA ILE A 110 -19.69 -24.16 -26.96
C ILE A 110 -19.94 -23.81 -25.48
N PRO A 111 -19.07 -24.21 -24.55
CA PRO A 111 -19.22 -23.78 -23.16
C PRO A 111 -19.21 -22.25 -23.11
N ARG A 112 -20.18 -21.62 -22.41
CA ARG A 112 -20.01 -20.23 -21.96
C ARG A 112 -18.62 -20.15 -21.34
N GLN A 113 -17.76 -19.26 -21.83
CA GLN A 113 -16.51 -18.95 -21.16
C GLN A 113 -16.91 -18.52 -19.74
N ILE A 114 -16.68 -19.41 -18.79
CA ILE A 114 -16.51 -18.98 -17.40
C ILE A 114 -15.24 -18.15 -17.52
N ASP A 115 -15.35 -16.83 -17.34
CA ASP A 115 -14.18 -15.97 -17.29
C ASP A 115 -13.20 -16.62 -16.34
N SER A 116 -12.08 -17.10 -16.90
CA SER A 116 -11.02 -17.61 -16.06
C SER A 116 -10.63 -16.44 -15.16
N PRO A 117 -10.45 -16.64 -13.85
CA PRO A 117 -9.93 -15.58 -12.99
C PRO A 117 -8.59 -15.03 -13.53
N ASN A 118 -7.92 -15.72 -14.45
CA ASN A 118 -6.66 -15.28 -15.08
C ASN A 118 -6.82 -14.72 -16.51
N THR A 119 -8.03 -14.36 -16.95
CA THR A 119 -8.21 -13.70 -18.25
C THR A 119 -7.90 -12.22 -18.13
N PHE A 120 -6.82 -11.77 -18.77
CA PHE A 120 -6.52 -10.34 -18.91
C PHE A 120 -7.52 -9.70 -19.88
N SER A 121 -8.32 -8.76 -19.38
CA SER A 121 -9.41 -8.15 -20.12
C SER A 121 -8.97 -6.90 -20.92
N ILE A 122 -9.84 -6.38 -21.78
CA ILE A 122 -9.61 -5.08 -22.42
C ILE A 122 -9.66 -3.92 -21.41
N GLU A 123 -10.44 -4.06 -20.34
CA GLU A 123 -10.43 -3.13 -19.21
C GLU A 123 -9.07 -3.15 -18.52
N ASP A 124 -8.51 -4.34 -18.27
CA ASP A 124 -7.18 -4.49 -17.65
C ASP A 124 -6.10 -3.85 -18.52
N PHE A 125 -6.19 -3.97 -19.85
CA PHE A 125 -5.28 -3.28 -20.77
C PHE A 125 -5.38 -1.75 -20.64
N ARG A 126 -6.60 -1.22 -20.59
CA ARG A 126 -6.84 0.23 -20.39
C ARG A 126 -6.26 0.70 -19.06
N LEU A 127 -6.49 -0.05 -17.98
CA LEU A 127 -5.96 0.23 -16.65
C LEU A 127 -4.43 0.20 -16.62
N PHE A 128 -3.82 -0.81 -17.26
CA PHE A 128 -2.37 -0.91 -17.37
C PHE A 128 -1.78 0.27 -18.14
N ASN A 129 -2.41 0.67 -19.26
CA ASN A 129 -1.99 1.85 -20.01
C ASN A 129 -2.11 3.12 -19.16
N HIS A 130 -3.22 3.29 -18.44
CA HIS A 130 -3.43 4.43 -17.54
C HIS A 130 -2.36 4.52 -16.45
N PHE A 131 -1.95 3.38 -15.88
CA PHE A 131 -0.85 3.32 -14.93
C PHE A 131 0.45 3.91 -15.51
N ILE A 132 0.89 3.43 -16.68
CA ILE A 132 2.18 3.85 -17.27
C ILE A 132 2.16 5.29 -17.79
N THR A 133 0.99 5.84 -18.11
CA THR A 133 0.87 7.21 -18.68
C THR A 133 0.57 8.28 -17.64
N GLU A 134 -0.27 7.99 -16.65
CA GLU A 134 -0.94 9.04 -15.86
C GLU A 134 -0.81 8.85 -14.35
N CYS A 135 -1.02 7.63 -13.82
CA CYS A 135 -1.20 7.43 -12.38
C CYS A 135 -0.10 6.62 -11.68
N HIS A 136 1.04 6.39 -12.33
CA HIS A 136 2.16 5.72 -11.66
C HIS A 136 2.65 6.54 -10.44
N PRO A 137 3.19 5.87 -9.41
CA PRO A 137 3.72 6.54 -8.22
C PRO A 137 4.75 7.63 -8.54
N SER A 138 4.76 8.71 -7.74
CA SER A 138 5.77 9.78 -7.80
C SER A 138 7.01 9.47 -6.96
N HIS A 139 6.93 8.45 -6.10
CA HIS A 139 8.01 8.01 -5.23
C HIS A 139 8.44 6.59 -5.58
N PRO A 140 9.72 6.23 -5.34
CA PRO A 140 10.80 7.09 -4.86
C PRO A 140 11.17 8.20 -5.85
N LEU A 141 11.53 9.40 -5.38
CA LEU A 141 11.72 10.57 -6.23
C LEU A 141 12.74 10.32 -7.35
N GLY A 142 12.41 10.81 -8.55
CA GLY A 142 13.18 10.67 -9.78
C GLY A 142 13.50 9.25 -10.22
N ASN A 143 12.60 8.30 -9.91
CA ASN A 143 12.59 6.94 -10.47
C ASN A 143 11.44 6.72 -11.47
N GLU A 144 10.98 7.76 -12.15
CA GLU A 144 9.84 7.69 -13.08
C GLU A 144 10.06 6.68 -14.22
N GLU A 145 11.28 6.59 -14.77
CA GLU A 145 11.61 5.61 -15.80
C GLU A 145 11.39 4.17 -15.30
N GLN A 146 11.68 3.91 -14.03
CA GLN A 146 11.45 2.60 -13.44
C GLN A 146 9.96 2.27 -13.42
N TRP A 147 9.12 3.23 -13.04
CA TRP A 147 7.67 3.07 -13.01
C TRP A 147 7.03 2.90 -14.39
N THR A 148 7.62 3.51 -15.42
CA THR A 148 7.05 3.57 -16.77
C THR A 148 7.59 2.50 -17.71
N HIS A 149 8.76 1.91 -17.40
CA HIS A 149 9.41 0.89 -18.23
C HIS A 149 9.76 -0.38 -17.44
N ALA A 150 10.60 -0.28 -16.40
CA ALA A 150 11.16 -1.46 -15.74
C ALA A 150 10.11 -2.26 -14.95
N ILE A 151 9.29 -1.60 -14.14
CA ILE A 151 8.23 -2.21 -13.34
C ILE A 151 7.14 -2.84 -14.23
N PRO A 152 6.61 -2.16 -15.27
CA PRO A 152 5.71 -2.77 -16.24
C PRO A 152 6.30 -4.01 -16.93
N SER A 153 7.62 -4.01 -17.22
CA SER A 153 8.28 -5.12 -17.89
C SER A 153 8.31 -6.41 -17.07
N ILE A 154 8.34 -6.32 -15.73
CA ILE A 154 8.36 -7.49 -14.84
C ILE A 154 6.98 -7.87 -14.31
N ALA A 155 5.98 -6.98 -14.42
CA ALA A 155 4.64 -7.17 -13.84
C ALA A 155 3.95 -8.47 -14.29
N HIS A 156 4.17 -8.91 -15.54
CA HIS A 156 3.56 -10.13 -16.07
C HIS A 156 4.00 -11.42 -15.36
N ASN A 157 5.15 -11.41 -14.68
CA ASN A 157 5.65 -12.55 -13.89
C ASN A 157 5.11 -12.55 -12.46
N HIS A 158 4.57 -11.42 -11.99
CA HIS A 158 4.23 -11.19 -10.59
C HIS A 158 2.78 -10.74 -10.45
N GLU A 159 1.89 -11.70 -10.21
CA GLU A 159 0.45 -11.49 -10.09
C GLU A 159 0.08 -10.36 -9.12
N TYR A 160 0.77 -10.28 -7.99
CA TYR A 160 0.56 -9.23 -6.98
C TYR A 160 0.90 -7.83 -7.51
N LEU A 161 1.94 -7.69 -8.32
CA LEU A 161 2.37 -6.42 -8.90
C LEU A 161 1.39 -5.97 -9.99
N LEU A 162 1.06 -6.87 -10.93
CA LEU A 162 0.12 -6.54 -12.00
C LEU A 162 -1.23 -6.10 -11.41
N HIS A 163 -1.77 -6.84 -10.43
CA HIS A 163 -3.01 -6.46 -9.80
C HIS A 163 -2.92 -5.15 -9.01
N ALA A 164 -1.81 -4.85 -8.33
CA ALA A 164 -1.65 -3.55 -7.67
C ALA A 164 -1.66 -2.39 -8.68
N MET A 165 -0.98 -2.55 -9.83
CA MET A 165 -0.99 -1.53 -10.90
C MET A 165 -2.40 -1.27 -11.42
N LEU A 166 -3.15 -2.33 -11.73
CA LEU A 166 -4.53 -2.23 -12.19
C LEU A 166 -5.45 -1.61 -11.13
N ALA A 167 -5.25 -1.98 -9.87
CA ALA A 167 -6.02 -1.46 -8.74
C ALA A 167 -5.80 0.04 -8.54
N LEU A 168 -4.55 0.52 -8.60
CA LEU A 168 -4.23 1.95 -8.54
C LEU A 168 -4.87 2.72 -9.70
N ALA A 169 -4.74 2.21 -10.92
CA ALA A 169 -5.33 2.84 -12.10
C ALA A 169 -6.86 2.92 -12.02
N ALA A 170 -7.52 1.85 -11.56
CA ALA A 170 -8.97 1.85 -11.39
C ALA A 170 -9.40 2.87 -10.33
N SER A 171 -8.68 2.97 -9.21
CA SER A 171 -8.94 3.97 -8.17
C SER A 171 -8.76 5.39 -8.68
N ASP A 172 -7.70 5.69 -9.44
CA ASP A 172 -7.45 7.03 -9.99
C ASP A 172 -8.50 7.44 -11.03
N ILE A 173 -8.90 6.53 -11.94
CA ILE A 173 -9.96 6.82 -12.91
C ILE A 173 -11.31 7.03 -12.19
N SER A 174 -11.60 6.22 -11.17
CA SER A 174 -12.85 6.32 -10.41
C SER A 174 -12.96 7.63 -9.63
N GLU A 175 -11.85 8.23 -9.21
CA GLU A 175 -11.83 9.56 -8.59
C GLU A 175 -12.34 10.64 -9.57
N CYS A 176 -11.98 10.53 -10.84
CA CYS A 176 -12.44 11.45 -11.90
C CYS A 176 -13.87 11.16 -12.38
N ASN A 177 -14.36 9.94 -12.19
CA ASN A 177 -15.71 9.53 -12.59
C ASN A 177 -16.42 8.72 -11.48
N PRO A 178 -16.91 9.39 -10.41
CA PRO A 178 -17.50 8.72 -9.26
C PRO A 178 -18.76 7.89 -9.56
N ASN A 179 -19.35 8.06 -10.74
CA ASN A 179 -20.56 7.33 -11.15
C ASN A 179 -20.25 5.91 -11.67
N ASP A 180 -18.99 5.59 -11.98
CA ASP A 180 -18.59 4.27 -12.46
C ASP A 180 -18.32 3.31 -11.29
N THR A 181 -19.40 2.87 -10.65
CA THR A 181 -19.32 1.94 -9.51
C THR A 181 -18.73 0.58 -9.91
N ALA A 182 -18.88 0.18 -11.17
CA ALA A 182 -18.35 -1.09 -11.66
C ALA A 182 -16.82 -1.06 -11.69
N LEU A 183 -16.22 0.03 -12.18
CA LEU A 183 -14.78 0.23 -12.18
C LEU A 183 -14.21 0.30 -10.76
N ALA A 184 -14.88 0.99 -9.84
CA ALA A 184 -14.47 1.05 -8.44
C ALA A 184 -14.44 -0.36 -7.79
N VAL A 185 -15.47 -1.19 -8.05
CA VAL A 185 -15.52 -2.58 -7.59
C VAL A 185 -14.43 -3.43 -8.25
N SER A 186 -14.18 -3.25 -9.55
CA SER A 186 -13.08 -3.91 -10.28
C SER A 186 -11.72 -3.59 -9.65
N GLY A 187 -11.47 -2.31 -9.34
CA GLY A 187 -10.27 -1.85 -8.64
C GLY A 187 -10.09 -2.47 -7.25
N MET A 188 -11.19 -2.61 -6.48
CA MET A 188 -11.14 -3.29 -5.18
C MET A 188 -10.85 -4.79 -5.31
N ASN A 189 -11.43 -5.46 -6.30
CA ASN A 189 -11.13 -6.88 -6.56
C ASN A 189 -9.65 -7.10 -6.91
N HIS A 190 -9.08 -6.24 -7.74
CA HIS A 190 -7.65 -6.25 -8.02
C HIS A 190 -6.81 -5.99 -6.76
N ARG A 191 -7.20 -5.02 -5.92
CA ARG A 191 -6.51 -4.74 -4.65
C ARG A 191 -6.49 -5.95 -3.73
N VAL A 192 -7.63 -6.60 -3.49
CA VAL A 192 -7.73 -7.80 -2.64
C VAL A 192 -6.79 -8.87 -3.16
N ARG A 193 -6.81 -9.13 -4.47
CA ARG A 193 -5.95 -10.15 -5.09
C ARG A 193 -4.47 -9.80 -4.99
N ALA A 194 -4.11 -8.52 -5.16
CA ALA A 194 -2.75 -8.05 -4.98
C ALA A 194 -2.25 -8.33 -3.55
N ILE A 195 -3.06 -8.03 -2.54
CA ILE A 195 -2.71 -8.23 -1.12
C ILE A 195 -2.59 -9.72 -0.79
N GLU A 196 -3.54 -10.56 -1.24
CA GLU A 196 -3.53 -12.01 -0.99
C GLU A 196 -2.28 -12.68 -1.59
N THR A 197 -1.97 -12.34 -2.84
CA THR A 197 -0.82 -12.92 -3.55
C THR A 197 0.50 -12.33 -3.07
N LEU A 198 0.54 -11.05 -2.69
CA LEU A 198 1.71 -10.43 -2.04
C LEU A 198 1.99 -11.07 -0.69
N SER A 199 0.97 -11.26 0.15
CA SER A 199 1.10 -11.91 1.46
C SER A 199 1.65 -13.33 1.34
N THR A 200 1.14 -14.09 0.36
CA THR A 200 1.67 -15.42 0.03
C THR A 200 3.13 -15.35 -0.39
N ALA A 201 3.51 -14.38 -1.23
CA ALA A 201 4.88 -14.23 -1.69
C ALA A 201 5.84 -13.80 -0.54
N LEU A 202 5.43 -12.85 0.30
CA LEU A 202 6.16 -12.41 1.49
C LEU A 202 6.38 -13.55 2.48
N SER A 203 5.42 -14.46 2.63
CA SER A 203 5.56 -15.64 3.51
C SER A 203 6.64 -16.62 3.04
N ARG A 204 6.96 -16.63 1.74
CA ARG A 204 8.05 -17.43 1.16
C ARG A 204 9.40 -16.70 1.27
N GLY A 205 9.34 -15.37 1.34
CA GLY A 205 10.49 -14.48 1.43
C GLY A 205 11.02 -14.05 0.06
N VAL A 206 11.92 -13.07 0.08
CA VAL A 206 12.57 -12.56 -1.14
C VAL A 206 13.79 -13.41 -1.50
N HIS A 207 13.85 -13.97 -2.71
CA HIS A 207 14.97 -14.81 -3.14
C HIS A 207 15.75 -14.22 -4.32
N THR A 208 15.08 -13.54 -5.22
CA THR A 208 15.69 -12.96 -6.42
C THR A 208 15.56 -11.44 -6.46
N MET A 209 16.42 -10.81 -7.26
CA MET A 209 16.35 -9.38 -7.55
C MET A 209 14.97 -8.99 -8.12
N GLU A 210 14.44 -9.77 -9.07
CA GLU A 210 13.16 -9.47 -9.71
C GLU A 210 12.00 -9.54 -8.72
N GLU A 211 11.91 -10.61 -7.91
CA GLU A 211 10.87 -10.75 -6.87
C GLU A 211 10.93 -9.61 -5.85
N GLY A 212 12.12 -9.27 -5.36
CA GLY A 212 12.27 -8.19 -4.37
C GLY A 212 11.79 -6.84 -4.90
N ASN A 213 12.18 -6.50 -6.13
CA ASN A 213 11.75 -5.26 -6.77
C ASN A 213 10.26 -5.27 -7.10
N ALA A 214 9.71 -6.40 -7.52
CA ALA A 214 8.27 -6.53 -7.76
C ALA A 214 7.48 -6.34 -6.45
N MET A 215 7.89 -6.97 -5.35
CA MET A 215 7.25 -6.80 -4.04
C MET A 215 7.33 -5.36 -3.55
N LEU A 216 8.50 -4.73 -3.71
CA LEU A 216 8.72 -3.33 -3.31
C LEU A 216 7.84 -2.38 -4.12
N ALA A 217 7.80 -2.55 -5.45
CA ALA A 217 6.93 -1.77 -6.33
C ALA A 217 5.45 -1.97 -6.01
N THR A 218 5.06 -3.19 -5.61
CA THR A 218 3.69 -3.51 -5.18
C THR A 218 3.33 -2.76 -3.90
N CYS A 219 4.20 -2.79 -2.88
CA CYS A 219 3.98 -2.04 -1.65
C CYS A 219 3.82 -0.55 -1.92
N TYR A 220 4.72 0.07 -2.71
CA TYR A 220 4.59 1.48 -3.10
C TYR A 220 3.28 1.75 -3.85
N THR A 221 2.92 0.92 -4.84
CA THR A 221 1.67 1.09 -5.59
C THR A 221 0.46 1.04 -4.67
N LEU A 222 0.45 0.15 -3.67
CA LEU A 222 -0.62 0.04 -2.69
C LEU A 222 -0.61 1.20 -1.68
N VAL A 223 0.54 1.80 -1.35
CA VAL A 223 0.61 3.07 -0.58
C VAL A 223 -0.14 4.17 -1.32
N PHE A 224 0.18 4.38 -2.61
CA PHE A 224 -0.47 5.40 -3.43
C PHE A 224 -1.97 5.12 -3.62
N GLN A 225 -2.35 3.85 -3.82
CA GLN A 225 -3.76 3.50 -3.92
C GLN A 225 -4.51 3.79 -2.60
N SER A 226 -3.87 3.55 -1.46
CA SER A 226 -4.48 3.81 -0.14
C SER A 226 -4.75 5.29 0.10
N ALA A 227 -4.00 6.19 -0.56
CA ALA A 227 -4.26 7.63 -0.57
C ALA A 227 -5.52 8.04 -1.36
N LEU A 228 -6.03 7.16 -2.23
CA LEU A 228 -7.26 7.36 -3.00
C LEU A 228 -8.48 6.69 -2.35
N ILE A 229 -8.31 6.03 -1.20
CA ILE A 229 -9.37 5.31 -0.49
C ILE A 229 -9.69 6.05 0.82
N ALA A 230 -10.97 6.32 1.05
CA ALA A 230 -11.43 7.18 2.14
C ALA A 230 -11.07 6.72 3.55
N ASP A 231 -11.01 5.41 3.78
CA ASP A 231 -10.62 4.79 5.05
C ASP A 231 -9.23 4.12 5.00
N GLY A 232 -8.44 4.39 3.95
CA GLY A 232 -7.19 3.68 3.66
C GLY A 232 -5.95 4.11 4.45
N PHE A 233 -6.06 4.98 5.46
CA PHE A 233 -4.88 5.47 6.20
C PHE A 233 -4.14 4.38 7.02
N PRO A 234 -4.83 3.45 7.72
CA PRO A 234 -4.17 2.30 8.35
C PRO A 234 -3.39 1.44 7.35
N GLU A 235 -3.95 1.19 6.16
CA GLU A 235 -3.32 0.47 5.08
C GLU A 235 -2.13 1.24 4.49
N TYR A 236 -2.25 2.57 4.35
CA TYR A 236 -1.17 3.45 3.93
C TYR A 236 0.07 3.26 4.81
N MET A 237 -0.10 3.32 6.14
CA MET A 237 0.99 3.06 7.09
C MET A 237 1.51 1.63 7.00
N SER A 238 0.60 0.65 6.84
CA SER A 238 0.96 -0.77 6.74
C SER A 238 1.81 -1.07 5.51
N PHE A 239 1.50 -0.46 4.36
CA PHE A 239 2.27 -0.66 3.13
C PHE A 239 3.61 0.10 3.12
N ILE A 240 3.71 1.25 3.80
CA ILE A 240 5.01 1.90 4.04
C ILE A 240 5.91 0.96 4.88
N ARG A 241 5.37 0.36 5.94
CA ARG A 241 6.09 -0.67 6.71
C ARG A 241 6.45 -1.86 5.82
N GLY A 242 5.56 -2.27 4.91
CA GLY A 242 5.80 -3.29 3.90
C GLY A 242 6.98 -2.97 2.97
N CYS A 243 7.09 -1.73 2.47
CA CYS A 243 8.24 -1.29 1.67
C CYS A 243 9.55 -1.50 2.43
N MET A 244 9.58 -1.11 3.71
CA MET A 244 10.78 -1.23 4.55
C MET A 244 11.15 -2.69 4.83
N VAL A 245 10.17 -3.55 5.11
CA VAL A 245 10.40 -5.00 5.32
C VAL A 245 11.00 -5.65 4.07
N VAL A 246 10.46 -5.36 2.88
CA VAL A 246 10.99 -5.89 1.62
C VAL A 246 12.40 -5.35 1.36
N ALA A 247 12.61 -4.05 1.51
CA ALA A 247 13.91 -3.42 1.31
C ALA A 247 14.96 -3.98 2.28
N TRP A 248 14.58 -4.27 3.53
CA TRP A 248 15.44 -4.94 4.51
C TRP A 248 15.85 -6.34 4.06
N GLN A 249 14.88 -7.18 3.65
CA GLN A 249 15.16 -8.53 3.17
C GLN A 249 16.10 -8.53 1.96
N MET A 250 15.87 -7.61 1.01
CA MET A 250 16.75 -7.42 -0.14
C MET A 250 18.16 -6.99 0.29
N GLY A 251 18.27 -6.03 1.20
CA GLY A 251 19.55 -5.50 1.69
C GLY A 251 20.40 -6.53 2.42
N VAL A 252 19.79 -7.37 3.28
CA VAL A 252 20.49 -8.47 3.96
C VAL A 252 21.04 -9.51 2.96
N LYS A 253 20.32 -9.73 1.86
CA LYS A 253 20.70 -10.65 0.78
C LYS A 253 21.56 -9.98 -0.30
N GLN A 254 21.87 -8.69 -0.17
CA GLN A 254 22.63 -7.90 -1.15
C GLN A 254 22.03 -7.96 -2.56
N LEU A 255 20.69 -8.00 -2.64
CA LEU A 255 19.99 -7.95 -3.92
C LEU A 255 19.98 -6.52 -4.46
N THR A 256 20.08 -6.38 -5.77
CA THR A 256 20.06 -5.09 -6.45
C THR A 256 18.65 -4.48 -6.44
N PHE A 257 18.58 -3.16 -6.24
CA PHE A 257 17.34 -2.39 -6.34
C PHE A 257 17.23 -1.77 -7.74
N LEU A 258 16.06 -1.87 -8.37
CA LEU A 258 15.73 -1.15 -9.60
C LEU A 258 15.56 0.34 -9.31
N PHE A 259 14.89 0.64 -8.20
CA PHE A 259 14.75 2.00 -7.72
C PHE A 259 16.06 2.48 -7.11
N GLN A 260 16.63 3.52 -7.71
CA GLN A 260 17.84 4.18 -7.25
C GLN A 260 17.54 5.07 -6.04
N GLY A 261 18.52 5.18 -5.14
CA GLY A 261 18.43 6.07 -3.99
C GLY A 261 17.47 5.64 -2.87
N ILE A 262 16.88 4.43 -2.93
CA ILE A 262 15.94 3.95 -1.89
C ILE A 262 16.61 3.79 -0.53
N LEU A 263 17.89 3.47 -0.44
CA LEU A 263 18.57 3.22 0.84
C LEU A 263 19.59 4.33 1.20
N SER A 264 19.62 5.43 0.44
CA SER A 264 20.61 6.50 0.61
C SER A 264 19.95 7.84 0.92
N ASP A 265 20.78 8.80 1.32
CA ASP A 265 20.36 10.19 1.54
C ASP A 265 20.04 10.93 0.23
N GLU A 266 20.06 10.25 -0.92
CA GLU A 266 19.88 10.83 -2.26
C GLU A 266 18.52 11.54 -2.41
N GLN A 267 17.47 11.04 -1.77
CA GLN A 267 16.17 11.73 -1.71
C GLN A 267 16.31 13.12 -1.05
N LEU A 268 17.05 13.19 0.06
CA LEU A 268 17.28 14.43 0.79
C LEU A 268 18.22 15.37 0.03
N GLU A 269 19.22 14.82 -0.67
CA GLU A 269 20.12 15.58 -1.54
C GLU A 269 19.36 16.21 -2.71
N ARG A 270 18.51 15.43 -3.39
CA ARG A 270 17.65 15.91 -4.49
C ARG A 270 16.67 16.99 -4.03
N MET A 271 16.12 16.85 -2.83
CA MET A 271 15.24 17.86 -2.25
C MET A 271 15.96 19.10 -1.73
N GLY A 272 17.27 19.01 -1.43
CA GLY A 272 18.06 20.09 -0.84
C GLY A 272 17.91 21.47 -1.50
N PRO A 273 17.98 21.59 -2.85
CA PRO A 273 17.74 22.85 -3.55
C PRO A 273 16.37 23.49 -3.30
N HIS A 274 15.34 22.67 -3.06
CA HIS A 274 13.94 23.09 -2.89
C HIS A 274 13.54 23.29 -1.41
N LEU A 275 14.37 22.86 -0.47
CA LEU A 275 14.13 22.96 0.98
C LEU A 275 14.86 24.15 1.65
N LYS A 276 15.24 25.17 0.87
CA LYS A 276 15.98 26.34 1.37
C LYS A 276 15.04 27.34 2.05
N GLY A 277 15.42 27.81 3.23
CA GLY A 277 14.71 28.85 3.97
C GLY A 277 13.69 28.32 4.98
N ALA A 278 12.99 29.25 5.63
CA ALA A 278 11.83 28.92 6.46
C ALA A 278 10.69 28.46 5.55
N ALA A 279 9.87 27.52 6.06
CA ALA A 279 8.68 27.10 5.34
C ALA A 279 7.70 28.28 5.27
N ASP A 280 7.08 28.49 4.11
CA ASP A 280 6.02 29.48 3.93
C ASP A 280 4.72 28.96 4.54
N ILE A 281 4.72 28.83 5.86
CA ILE A 281 3.62 28.28 6.67
C ILE A 281 3.29 29.28 7.76
N ASP A 282 2.00 29.60 7.90
CA ASP A 282 1.50 30.49 8.93
C ASP A 282 1.90 29.99 10.34
N PRO A 283 2.65 30.79 11.12
CA PRO A 283 3.04 30.44 12.48
C PRO A 283 1.85 30.07 13.37
N ASP A 284 0.67 30.66 13.19
CA ASP A 284 -0.51 30.37 14.00
C ASP A 284 -0.99 28.93 13.79
N LEU A 285 -0.84 28.37 12.57
CA LEU A 285 -1.15 26.96 12.29
C LEU A 285 -0.21 26.03 13.07
N THR A 286 1.08 26.33 13.06
CA THR A 286 2.09 25.52 13.77
C THR A 286 1.96 25.65 15.29
N ASN A 287 1.67 26.84 15.81
CA ASN A 287 1.40 27.06 17.23
C ASN A 287 0.12 26.34 17.67
N GLY A 288 -0.93 26.35 16.82
CA GLY A 288 -2.15 25.59 17.07
C GLY A 288 -1.90 24.08 17.11
N ALA A 289 -1.06 23.55 16.21
CA ALA A 289 -0.67 22.14 16.21
C ALA A 289 0.09 21.76 17.50
N ILE A 290 1.07 22.58 17.92
CA ILE A 290 1.81 22.39 19.19
C ILE A 290 0.84 22.39 20.37
N GLY A 291 -0.03 23.40 20.46
CA GLY A 291 -1.01 23.50 21.55
C GLY A 291 -1.96 22.31 21.60
N SER A 292 -2.42 21.83 20.44
CA SER A 292 -3.28 20.65 20.34
C SER A 292 -2.55 19.38 20.79
N LEU A 293 -1.33 19.14 20.30
CA LEU A 293 -0.52 17.98 20.70
C LEU A 293 -0.22 17.98 22.19
N GLU A 294 0.18 19.13 22.76
CA GLU A 294 0.45 19.26 24.20
C GLU A 294 -0.82 19.00 25.04
N ALA A 295 -1.99 19.48 24.59
CA ALA A 295 -3.25 19.20 25.27
C ALA A 295 -3.61 17.70 25.28
N CYS A 296 -3.19 16.94 24.27
CA CYS A 296 -3.39 15.49 24.19
C CYS A 296 -2.41 14.68 25.04
N ARG A 297 -1.30 15.28 25.49
CA ARG A 297 -0.20 14.59 26.20
C ARG A 297 -0.66 13.70 27.36
N PRO A 298 -1.65 14.06 28.21
CA PRO A 298 -2.11 13.21 29.30
C PRO A 298 -2.80 11.93 28.87
N LEU A 299 -3.31 11.86 27.63
CA LEU A 299 -3.99 10.68 27.08
C LEU A 299 -3.00 9.65 26.51
N VAL A 300 -1.78 10.07 26.19
CA VAL A 300 -0.77 9.27 25.50
C VAL A 300 0.05 8.49 26.53
N VAL A 301 -0.30 7.22 26.74
CA VAL A 301 0.26 6.38 27.82
C VAL A 301 1.12 5.23 27.29
N LYS A 302 0.82 4.67 26.10
CA LYS A 302 1.61 3.56 25.54
C LYS A 302 2.93 4.07 24.97
N ASP A 303 4.01 3.30 25.13
CA ASP A 303 5.36 3.69 24.67
C ASP A 303 5.40 4.02 23.16
N ALA A 304 4.75 3.20 22.33
CA ALA A 304 4.66 3.41 20.89
C ALA A 304 3.93 4.73 20.54
N GLU A 305 2.86 5.05 21.26
CA GLU A 305 2.09 6.29 21.07
C GLU A 305 2.89 7.50 21.57
N MET A 306 3.62 7.36 22.68
CA MET A 306 4.51 8.41 23.22
C MET A 306 5.62 8.76 22.23
N ALA A 307 6.28 7.77 21.63
CA ALA A 307 7.32 7.99 20.63
C ALA A 307 6.75 8.69 19.39
N PHE A 308 5.56 8.28 18.94
CA PHE A 308 4.89 8.88 17.79
C PHE A 308 4.45 10.32 18.07
N HIS A 309 3.82 10.57 19.22
CA HIS A 309 3.42 11.90 19.70
C HIS A 309 4.61 12.86 19.78
N GLN A 310 5.71 12.41 20.40
CA GLN A 310 6.93 13.20 20.53
C GLN A 310 7.50 13.58 19.16
N CYS A 311 7.48 12.64 18.20
CA CYS A 311 7.94 12.92 16.84
C CYS A 311 7.05 13.92 16.11
N LEU A 312 5.73 13.86 16.27
CA LEU A 312 4.81 14.87 15.73
C LEU A 312 5.14 16.27 16.27
N LEU A 313 5.42 16.37 17.57
CA LEU A 313 5.79 17.64 18.21
C LEU A 313 7.11 18.18 17.62
N GLU A 314 8.12 17.32 17.49
CA GLU A 314 9.41 17.67 16.86
C GLU A 314 9.27 18.12 15.41
N ILE A 315 8.39 17.47 14.62
CA ILE A 315 8.10 17.86 13.24
C ILE A 315 7.56 19.29 13.18
N VAL A 316 6.53 19.58 13.98
CA VAL A 316 5.89 20.90 13.96
C VAL A 316 6.84 21.99 14.47
N GLN A 317 7.67 21.70 15.48
CA GLN A 317 8.72 22.61 15.92
C GLN A 317 9.78 22.83 14.82
N ALA A 318 10.16 21.78 14.10
CA ALA A 318 11.10 21.87 12.99
C ALA A 318 10.58 22.72 11.82
N VAL A 319 9.26 22.70 11.56
CA VAL A 319 8.61 23.58 10.57
C VAL A 319 8.89 25.05 10.86
N GLN A 320 8.88 25.45 12.14
CA GLN A 320 9.16 26.83 12.56
C GLN A 320 10.63 27.24 12.35
N ILE A 321 11.52 26.28 12.14
CA ILE A 321 12.97 26.50 11.97
C ILE A 321 13.35 26.50 10.49
N SER A 322 13.03 25.44 9.76
CA SER A 322 13.37 25.32 8.32
C SER A 322 12.58 24.22 7.62
N SER A 323 12.30 24.43 6.32
CA SER A 323 11.68 23.40 5.46
C SER A 323 12.47 22.10 5.44
N ARG A 324 13.81 22.18 5.48
CA ARG A 324 14.68 21.00 5.48
C ARG A 324 14.52 20.14 6.75
N GLN A 325 14.52 20.76 7.93
CA GLN A 325 14.32 20.01 9.17
C GLN A 325 12.92 19.42 9.26
N ALA A 326 11.91 20.16 8.80
CA ALA A 326 10.54 19.68 8.72
C ALA A 326 10.41 18.44 7.82
N TYR A 327 11.01 18.47 6.63
CA TYR A 327 11.04 17.35 5.70
C TYR A 327 11.73 16.12 6.32
N ILE A 328 12.88 16.32 6.97
CA ILE A 328 13.57 15.26 7.72
C ILE A 328 12.68 14.68 8.82
N GLY A 329 11.93 15.53 9.53
CA GLY A 329 10.97 15.11 10.55
C GLY A 329 9.90 14.18 9.97
N ILE A 330 9.33 14.50 8.81
CA ILE A 330 8.34 13.63 8.16
C ILE A 330 8.95 12.29 7.75
N MET A 331 10.19 12.29 7.28
CA MET A 331 10.91 11.05 7.01
C MET A 331 11.11 10.21 8.29
N LYS A 332 11.38 10.84 9.44
CA LYS A 332 11.49 10.17 10.74
C LYS A 332 10.18 9.51 11.17
N ILE A 333 9.02 10.13 10.94
CA ILE A 333 7.76 9.52 11.38
C ILE A 333 7.48 8.19 10.68
N TYR A 334 7.83 8.08 9.39
CA TYR A 334 7.73 6.82 8.66
C TYR A 334 8.63 5.73 9.25
N ALA A 335 9.81 6.12 9.75
CA ALA A 335 10.71 5.20 10.43
C ALA A 335 10.13 4.69 11.76
N ILE A 336 9.34 5.49 12.49
CA ILE A 336 8.76 5.08 13.78
C ILE A 336 7.85 3.87 13.60
N PHE A 337 6.84 3.96 12.73
CA PHE A 337 5.91 2.85 12.56
C PHE A 337 6.44 1.76 11.62
N ALA A 338 7.56 1.99 10.93
CA ALA A 338 8.23 0.94 10.15
C ALA A 338 9.23 0.10 10.98
N TYR A 339 10.01 0.72 11.85
CA TYR A 339 11.13 0.09 12.56
C TYR A 339 10.99 0.10 14.09
N ASN A 340 10.54 1.22 14.66
CA ASN A 340 10.57 1.41 16.11
C ASN A 340 9.39 0.74 16.81
N MET A 341 8.24 0.63 16.14
CA MET A 341 7.11 -0.15 16.63
C MET A 341 7.30 -1.63 16.27
N SER A 342 7.15 -2.52 17.25
CA SER A 342 6.99 -3.94 17.00
C SER A 342 5.72 -4.21 16.17
N ALA A 343 5.59 -5.42 15.62
CA ALA A 343 4.40 -5.78 14.84
C ALA A 343 3.11 -5.72 15.69
N ILE A 344 3.20 -6.05 16.98
CA ILE A 344 2.07 -6.02 17.92
C ILE A 344 1.69 -4.57 18.22
N GLU A 345 2.64 -3.74 18.61
CA GLU A 345 2.40 -2.32 18.89
C GLU A 345 1.84 -1.58 17.67
N PHE A 346 2.37 -1.86 16.48
CA PHE A 346 1.85 -1.26 15.25
C PHE A 346 0.40 -1.67 14.99
N HIS A 347 0.06 -2.95 15.15
CA HIS A 347 -1.30 -3.43 14.95
C HIS A 347 -2.27 -2.82 15.97
N GLU A 348 -1.87 -2.70 17.24
CA GLU A 348 -2.65 -1.99 18.26
C GLU A 348 -2.80 -0.49 17.98
N PHE A 349 -1.75 0.15 17.45
CA PHE A 349 -1.74 1.58 17.14
C PHE A 349 -2.73 1.94 16.04
N ILE A 350 -2.80 1.11 14.99
CA ILE A 350 -3.70 1.33 13.85
C ILE A 350 -5.10 0.72 14.05
N HIS A 351 -5.35 0.06 15.18
CA HIS A 351 -6.63 -0.60 15.46
C HIS A 351 -7.77 0.44 15.54
N PRO A 352 -8.94 0.19 14.92
CA PRO A 352 -10.04 1.16 14.90
C PRO A 352 -10.60 1.50 16.28
N ASP A 353 -10.46 0.60 17.26
CA ASP A 353 -10.90 0.85 18.63
C ASP A 353 -9.89 1.67 19.47
N ASN A 354 -8.67 1.89 18.95
CA ASN A 354 -7.67 2.68 19.66
C ASN A 354 -7.91 4.17 19.45
N GLN A 355 -8.68 4.79 20.36
CA GLN A 355 -9.03 6.21 20.30
C GLN A 355 -7.81 7.14 20.32
N VAL A 356 -6.76 6.83 21.10
CA VAL A 356 -5.52 7.62 21.15
C VAL A 356 -4.72 7.46 19.85
N GLY A 357 -4.65 6.21 19.33
CA GLY A 357 -4.07 5.93 18.02
C GLY A 357 -4.74 6.71 16.89
N LEU A 358 -6.08 6.69 16.83
CA LEU A 358 -6.87 7.47 15.86
C LEU A 358 -6.62 8.97 15.98
N LEU A 359 -6.57 9.50 17.20
CA LEU A 359 -6.28 10.90 17.48
C LEU A 359 -4.89 11.32 16.95
N LEU A 360 -3.86 10.51 17.20
CA LEU A 360 -2.49 10.78 16.73
C LEU A 360 -2.37 10.64 15.20
N GLN A 361 -3.07 9.67 14.61
CA GLN A 361 -3.18 9.52 13.16
C GLN A 361 -3.81 10.77 12.51
N ALA A 362 -4.89 11.30 13.09
CA ALA A 362 -5.50 12.54 12.59
C ALA A 362 -4.58 13.75 12.72
N HIS A 363 -3.83 13.88 13.81
CA HIS A 363 -2.79 14.92 13.93
C HIS A 363 -1.72 14.76 12.86
N MET A 364 -1.24 13.55 12.60
CA MET A 364 -0.28 13.29 11.52
C MET A 364 -0.81 13.74 10.15
N ILE A 365 -2.08 13.44 9.84
CA ILE A 365 -2.69 13.85 8.57
C ILE A 365 -2.83 15.37 8.49
N ALA A 366 -3.34 16.00 9.56
CA ALA A 366 -3.51 17.45 9.61
C ALA A 366 -2.18 18.21 9.56
N ILE A 367 -1.12 17.68 10.18
CA ILE A 367 0.24 18.23 10.09
C ILE A 367 0.76 18.14 8.65
N GLN A 368 0.56 17.02 7.96
CA GLN A 368 0.92 16.90 6.55
C GLN A 368 0.17 17.89 5.66
N VAL A 369 -1.11 18.18 5.96
CA VAL A 369 -1.93 19.18 5.25
C VAL A 369 -1.37 20.59 5.40
N ILE A 370 -0.94 21.01 6.60
CA ILE A 370 -0.35 22.35 6.78
C ILE A 370 1.09 22.42 6.25
N MET A 371 1.76 21.27 6.11
CA MET A 371 3.11 21.16 5.57
C MET A 371 3.18 21.12 4.04
N GLU A 372 2.05 21.26 3.34
CA GLU A 372 1.97 21.35 1.87
C GLU A 372 3.06 22.24 1.24
N PRO A 373 3.39 23.44 1.76
CA PRO A 373 4.45 24.28 1.19
C PRO A 373 5.84 23.66 1.22
N VAL A 374 6.12 22.77 2.18
CA VAL A 374 7.39 22.01 2.27
C VAL A 374 7.46 20.95 1.18
N PHE A 375 6.34 20.27 0.90
CA PHE A 375 6.26 19.20 -0.10
C PHE A 375 6.12 19.70 -1.54
N ASN A 376 5.68 20.95 -1.75
CA ASN A 376 5.63 21.57 -3.10
C ASN A 376 6.99 21.56 -3.83
N GLY A 377 8.10 21.42 -3.10
CA GLY A 377 9.42 21.21 -3.67
C GLY A 377 9.57 19.86 -4.40
N GLU A 378 8.81 18.83 -4.04
CA GLU A 378 8.88 17.50 -4.65
C GLU A 378 8.37 17.51 -6.10
N ASP A 379 7.29 18.23 -6.36
CA ASP A 379 6.76 18.43 -7.72
C ASP A 379 7.84 19.10 -8.60
N ARG A 380 8.51 20.13 -8.07
CA ARG A 380 9.59 20.83 -8.77
C ARG A 380 10.84 19.97 -8.95
N ALA A 381 11.22 19.19 -7.94
CA ALA A 381 12.35 18.27 -8.01
C ALA A 381 12.12 17.19 -9.09
N ASN A 382 10.88 16.71 -9.22
CA ASN A 382 10.49 15.82 -10.30
C ASN A 382 10.56 16.54 -11.65
N GLU A 383 10.01 17.75 -11.79
CA GLU A 383 10.11 18.54 -13.02
C GLU A 383 11.56 18.76 -13.49
N ASP A 384 12.45 19.13 -12.57
CA ASP A 384 13.88 19.34 -12.83
C ASP A 384 14.59 18.04 -13.25
N ALA A 385 14.10 16.88 -12.80
CA ALA A 385 14.55 15.57 -13.27
C ALA A 385 14.04 15.20 -14.68
N GLY A 386 13.41 16.13 -15.40
CA GLY A 386 12.93 15.94 -16.77
C GLY A 386 11.63 15.15 -16.89
N THR A 387 10.91 14.96 -15.78
CA THR A 387 9.73 14.08 -15.70
C THR A 387 8.40 14.77 -16.00
N LYS A 388 8.43 15.92 -16.68
CA LYS A 388 7.23 16.71 -16.95
C LYS A 388 6.37 16.05 -18.03
N LYS A 389 5.60 15.02 -17.65
CA LYS A 389 4.40 14.60 -18.38
C LYS A 389 3.23 15.50 -17.98
N ASN A 390 2.30 15.73 -18.90
CA ASN A 390 1.01 16.36 -18.65
C ASN A 390 0.18 15.47 -17.71
N LYS A 391 0.57 15.34 -16.45
CA LYS A 391 -0.24 14.64 -15.46
C LYS A 391 -1.57 15.37 -15.34
N PRO A 392 -2.69 14.63 -15.34
CA PRO A 392 -3.98 15.23 -15.08
C PRO A 392 -3.95 16.06 -13.79
N TRP A 393 -4.60 17.22 -13.80
CA TRP A 393 -4.75 17.99 -12.57
C TRP A 393 -5.59 17.18 -11.56
N ARG A 394 -5.16 17.23 -10.30
CA ARG A 394 -5.83 16.59 -9.15
C ARG A 394 -5.81 17.57 -7.97
N PRO A 395 -6.90 17.69 -7.20
CA PRO A 395 -6.90 18.49 -5.99
C PRO A 395 -5.96 17.89 -4.94
N LYS A 396 -5.03 18.70 -4.40
CA LYS A 396 -4.14 18.24 -3.33
C LYS A 396 -4.95 17.94 -2.06
N HIS A 397 -4.47 16.98 -1.26
CA HIS A 397 -5.08 16.60 0.03
C HIS A 397 -6.53 16.07 -0.01
N ALA A 398 -7.09 15.73 -1.18
CA ALA A 398 -8.41 15.08 -1.24
C ALA A 398 -8.46 13.80 -0.40
N GLY A 399 -7.44 12.94 -0.52
CA GLY A 399 -7.25 11.76 0.33
C GLY A 399 -7.14 12.09 1.82
N SER A 400 -6.37 13.12 2.18
CA SER A 400 -6.22 13.57 3.57
C SER A 400 -7.55 14.00 4.18
N VAL A 401 -8.39 14.72 3.43
CA VAL A 401 -9.74 15.11 3.87
C VAL A 401 -10.63 13.88 4.05
N ALA A 402 -10.56 12.91 3.13
CA ALA A 402 -11.34 11.69 3.22
C ALA A 402 -10.94 10.84 4.45
N TRP A 403 -9.63 10.69 4.70
CA TRP A 403 -9.12 10.01 5.89
C TRP A 403 -9.59 10.67 7.19
N LEU A 404 -9.53 12.01 7.28
CA LEU A 404 -10.00 12.73 8.48
C LEU A 404 -11.53 12.60 8.67
N ASN A 405 -12.31 12.47 7.60
CA ASN A 405 -13.74 12.13 7.72
C ASN A 405 -13.92 10.72 8.31
N SER A 406 -13.20 9.72 7.78
CA SER A 406 -13.31 8.34 8.26
C SER A 406 -12.88 8.19 9.73
N ILE A 407 -11.88 8.97 10.17
CA ILE A 407 -11.46 8.98 11.57
C ILE A 407 -12.52 9.67 12.44
N GLU A 408 -13.10 10.80 12.01
CA GLU A 408 -14.16 11.50 12.76
C GLU A 408 -15.35 10.57 13.06
N GLU A 409 -15.74 9.72 12.12
CA GLU A 409 -16.83 8.73 12.31
C GLU A 409 -16.53 7.69 13.40
N LYS A 410 -15.26 7.48 13.75
CA LYS A 410 -14.79 6.47 14.71
C LYS A 410 -14.37 7.07 16.06
N ILE A 411 -14.22 8.39 16.14
CA ILE A 411 -13.85 9.11 17.35
C ILE A 411 -15.08 9.26 18.25
N SER A 412 -14.92 8.90 19.52
CA SER A 412 -15.97 9.06 20.54
C SER A 412 -16.20 10.54 20.91
N ASP A 413 -17.41 10.85 21.36
CA ASP A 413 -17.79 12.21 21.78
C ASP A 413 -16.89 12.76 22.90
N GLU A 414 -16.40 11.89 23.78
CA GLU A 414 -15.47 12.26 24.86
C GLU A 414 -14.16 12.81 24.31
N MET A 415 -13.70 12.30 23.16
CA MET A 415 -12.43 12.65 22.53
C MET A 415 -12.51 13.93 21.67
N ALA A 416 -13.72 14.45 21.43
CA ALA A 416 -13.96 15.60 20.56
C ALA A 416 -13.11 16.86 20.88
N PRO A 417 -12.85 17.24 22.15
CA PRO A 417 -12.04 18.42 22.46
C PRO A 417 -10.61 18.35 21.91
N TRP A 418 -10.00 17.17 21.94
CA TRP A 418 -8.64 16.93 21.44
C TRP A 418 -8.59 16.78 19.92
N PHE A 419 -9.74 16.52 19.29
CA PHE A 419 -9.87 16.34 17.85
C PHE A 419 -10.18 17.65 17.09
N ALA A 420 -10.46 18.74 17.81
CA ALA A 420 -10.92 20.00 17.23
C ALA A 420 -9.90 20.60 16.23
N TRP A 421 -8.61 20.57 16.54
CA TRP A 421 -7.58 21.14 15.66
C TRP A 421 -7.39 20.33 14.37
N PRO A 422 -7.25 18.99 14.38
CA PRO A 422 -7.24 18.21 13.14
C PRO A 422 -8.47 18.48 12.24
N ILE A 423 -9.66 18.61 12.83
CA ILE A 423 -10.89 18.91 12.10
C ILE A 423 -10.90 20.30 11.49
N SER A 424 -10.34 21.32 12.18
CA SER A 424 -10.24 22.65 11.58
C SER A 424 -9.35 22.64 10.34
N GLN A 425 -8.24 21.88 10.36
CA GLN A 425 -7.35 21.74 9.20
C GLN A 425 -8.02 20.99 8.05
N ARG A 426 -8.78 19.94 8.35
CA ARG A 426 -9.62 19.25 7.35
C ARG A 426 -10.58 20.21 6.66
N ASN A 427 -11.29 21.01 7.45
CA ASN A 427 -12.30 21.93 6.92
C ASN A 427 -11.66 23.02 6.05
N ALA A 428 -10.49 23.53 6.46
CA ALA A 428 -9.70 24.46 5.66
C ALA A 428 -9.24 23.84 4.34
N ALA A 429 -8.70 22.60 4.36
CA ALA A 429 -8.30 21.89 3.14
C ALA A 429 -9.48 21.64 2.21
N ARG A 430 -10.65 21.25 2.76
CA ARG A 430 -11.88 21.06 1.98
C ARG A 430 -12.31 22.34 1.26
N ALA A 431 -12.21 23.49 1.93
CA ALA A 431 -12.51 24.79 1.33
C ALA A 431 -11.52 25.11 0.18
N ARG A 432 -10.21 24.94 0.39
CA ARG A 432 -9.19 25.12 -0.66
C ARG A 432 -9.46 24.24 -1.88
N ILE A 433 -9.73 22.96 -1.67
CA ILE A 433 -10.05 22.00 -2.75
C ILE A 433 -11.24 22.48 -3.58
N ALA A 434 -12.30 22.98 -2.91
CA ALA A 434 -13.48 23.47 -3.61
C ALA A 434 -13.16 24.72 -4.47
N GLU A 435 -12.35 25.64 -3.94
CA GLU A 435 -11.88 26.83 -4.67
C GLU A 435 -11.00 26.48 -5.87
N GLU A 436 -10.02 25.60 -5.68
CA GLU A 436 -9.12 25.13 -6.74
C GLU A 436 -9.87 24.37 -7.84
N THR A 437 -10.81 23.51 -7.46
CA THR A 437 -11.65 22.76 -8.40
C THR A 437 -12.51 23.72 -9.23
N LEU A 438 -13.10 24.73 -8.60
CA LEU A 438 -13.87 25.76 -9.30
C LEU A 438 -12.99 26.54 -10.27
N ALA A 439 -11.81 26.98 -9.84
CA ALA A 439 -10.86 27.72 -10.67
C ALA A 439 -10.38 26.88 -11.87
N HIS A 440 -10.08 25.60 -11.65
CA HIS A 440 -9.70 24.66 -12.69
C HIS A 440 -10.81 24.48 -13.74
N ASN A 441 -12.04 24.24 -13.28
CA ASN A 441 -13.19 24.10 -14.17
C ASN A 441 -13.46 25.37 -14.99
N GLN A 442 -13.32 26.55 -14.37
CA GLN A 442 -13.45 27.83 -15.08
C GLN A 442 -12.33 28.04 -16.11
N ALA A 443 -11.11 27.60 -15.82
CA ALA A 443 -10.00 27.67 -16.76
C ALA A 443 -10.24 26.75 -17.97
N LEU A 444 -10.73 25.53 -17.74
CA LEU A 444 -11.12 24.61 -18.82
C LEU A 444 -12.23 25.20 -19.69
N LEU A 445 -13.28 25.76 -19.09
CA LEU A 445 -14.38 26.41 -19.83
C LEU A 445 -13.96 27.63 -20.65
N LYS A 446 -12.81 28.26 -20.34
CA LYS A 446 -12.25 29.37 -21.14
C LYS A 446 -11.34 28.89 -22.26
N ALA A 447 -10.80 27.67 -22.13
CA ALA A 447 -9.88 27.09 -23.11
C ALA A 447 -10.61 26.36 -24.25
N PHE A 448 -11.86 25.94 -24.01
CA PHE A 448 -12.80 25.41 -25.00
C PHE A 448 -13.81 26.49 -25.40
#